data_AF-A0A3N5US81-F1
#
_entry.id   AF-A0A3N5US81-F1
#
_cell.length_a   1.000
_cell.length_b   1.000
_cell.length_c   1.000
_cell.angle_alpha   90.00
_cell.angle_beta   90.00
_cell.angle_gamma   90.00
#
_symmetry.space_group_name_H-M   'P 1'
#
loop_
_entity.id
_entity.type
_entity.pdbx_description
1 polymer ?
#
loop_
_entity_poly.entity_id
_entity_poly.type
_entity_poly.pdbx_seq_one_letter_code
_entity_poly.pdbx_strand_id
1 'polypeptide(L)'
;MTTTSSYVKPETSGRKIQVSSSIVVWLLLVAYLVLVKSVILPLLPPIEIDAVAANFTWDKIIIFSFIGLVGVWLAERTGFMPALDPRVSNRQRYLIPLLVGGGLGALAILLDLITNGTQFIAENMGESSYNTDFLTSLFVYTSGTVMVESIFRLFLFPALLGLISYVLLKKRWQEQIFWMLVIPLSLLEALGQLSGQMTPNVMENFGPFFLAIFLPMLATNYPMAVAQAYVFRKYGFLASFTLRMGYYIIWHILYGSLIFPLLNG
;
A
#
# COMPACT_ATOMS: atom_id res chain seq x y z
N MET A 1 31.40 -62.21 20.14
CA MET A 1 30.58 -61.51 21.15
C MET A 1 31.50 -60.47 21.77
N THR A 2 31.27 -59.16 21.75
CA THR A 2 30.02 -58.42 21.90
C THR A 2 30.25 -57.01 21.33
N THR A 3 29.44 -56.57 20.37
CA THR A 3 29.42 -55.20 19.86
C THR A 3 28.55 -54.34 20.76
N THR A 4 29.15 -53.42 21.51
CA THR A 4 28.42 -52.41 22.29
C THR A 4 27.89 -51.32 21.35
N SER A 5 26.63 -51.46 20.96
CA SER A 5 25.84 -50.42 20.31
C SER A 5 25.54 -49.32 21.34
N SER A 6 26.18 -48.15 21.19
CA SER A 6 25.85 -46.96 21.97
C SER A 6 24.58 -46.34 21.40
N TYR A 7 23.49 -46.47 22.15
CA TYR A 7 22.22 -45.81 21.84
C TYR A 7 22.37 -44.30 22.04
N VAL A 8 22.47 -43.54 20.94
CA VAL A 8 22.42 -42.07 20.98
C VAL A 8 20.98 -41.65 21.14
N LYS A 9 20.66 -41.04 22.27
CA LYS A 9 19.34 -40.48 22.58
C LYS A 9 19.05 -39.36 21.57
N PRO A 10 17.92 -39.38 20.83
CA PRO A 10 17.59 -38.28 19.95
C PRO A 10 17.36 -37.02 20.78
N GLU A 11 18.15 -35.98 20.55
CA GLU A 11 17.86 -34.64 21.05
C GLU A 11 16.51 -34.21 20.47
N THR A 12 15.50 -34.20 21.34
CA THR A 12 14.25 -33.51 21.07
C THR A 12 14.57 -32.01 21.06
N SER A 13 15.01 -31.50 19.91
CA SER A 13 15.18 -30.06 19.72
C SER A 13 13.79 -29.44 19.89
N GLY A 14 13.61 -28.74 21.01
CA GLY A 14 12.41 -27.97 21.29
C GLY A 14 12.30 -26.93 20.18
N ARG A 15 11.42 -27.20 19.20
CA ARG A 15 11.16 -26.30 18.08
C ARG A 15 10.53 -25.04 18.66
N LYS A 16 11.35 -24.04 18.99
CA LYS A 16 10.87 -22.74 19.42
C LYS A 16 9.92 -22.24 18.33
N ILE A 17 8.68 -21.98 18.69
CA ILE A 17 7.70 -21.39 17.79
C ILE A 17 8.23 -19.99 17.47
N GLN A 18 8.85 -19.85 16.30
CA GLN A 18 9.34 -18.56 15.83
C GLN A 18 8.17 -17.86 15.14
N VAL A 19 7.62 -16.85 15.80
CA VAL A 19 6.54 -16.03 15.23
C VAL A 19 7.09 -15.30 14.00
N SER A 20 6.35 -15.35 12.89
CA SER A 20 6.71 -14.63 11.68
C SER A 20 6.84 -13.13 11.93
N SER A 21 7.93 -12.53 11.47
CA SER A 21 8.11 -11.08 11.52
C SER A 21 7.02 -10.34 10.75
N SER A 22 6.49 -10.93 9.68
CA SER A 22 5.47 -10.33 8.83
C SER A 22 4.14 -10.26 9.57
N ILE A 23 3.79 -11.31 10.32
CA ILE A 23 2.59 -11.33 11.17
C ILE A 23 2.71 -10.27 12.26
N VAL A 24 3.86 -10.18 12.94
CA VAL A 24 4.08 -9.16 13.98
C VAL A 24 3.94 -7.75 13.41
N VAL A 25 4.61 -7.47 12.29
CA VAL A 25 4.51 -6.16 11.61
C VAL A 25 3.07 -5.87 11.22
N TRP A 26 2.33 -6.84 10.68
CA TRP A 26 0.93 -6.64 10.31
C TRP A 26 0.04 -6.34 11.52
N LEU A 27 0.19 -7.08 12.63
CA LEU A 27 -0.57 -6.81 13.85
C LEU A 27 -0.28 -5.43 14.43
N LEU A 28 0.97 -4.94 14.32
CA LEU A 28 1.32 -3.58 14.70
C LEU A 28 0.62 -2.54 13.80
N LEU A 29 0.51 -2.79 12.49
CA LEU A 29 -0.23 -1.91 11.57
C LEU A 29 -1.74 -1.94 11.84
N VAL A 30 -2.31 -3.09 12.22
CA VAL A 30 -3.72 -3.17 12.66
C VAL A 30 -3.92 -2.39 13.96
N ALA A 31 -3.02 -2.56 14.94
CA ALA A 31 -3.06 -1.78 16.17
C ALA A 31 -2.96 -0.27 15.89
N TYR A 32 -2.13 0.12 14.92
CA TYR A 32 -2.06 1.49 14.42
C TYR A 32 -3.39 1.97 13.85
N LEU A 33 -4.07 1.19 12.99
CA LEU A 33 -5.39 1.57 12.46
C LEU A 33 -6.43 1.79 13.56
N VAL A 34 -6.44 0.90 14.56
CA VAL A 34 -7.34 1.01 15.73
C VAL A 34 -7.01 2.26 16.53
N LEU A 35 -5.73 2.53 16.79
CA LEU A 35 -5.27 3.73 17.50
C LEU A 35 -5.69 5.01 16.76
N VAL A 36 -5.46 5.05 15.43
CA VAL A 36 -5.85 6.20 14.61
C VAL A 36 -7.35 6.45 14.72
N LYS A 37 -8.18 5.42 14.54
CA LYS A 37 -9.64 5.56 14.59
C LYS A 37 -10.18 5.94 15.97
N SER A 38 -9.69 5.28 17.02
CA SER A 38 -10.29 5.37 18.35
C SER A 38 -9.73 6.49 19.23
N VAL A 39 -8.50 6.93 18.97
CA VAL A 39 -7.81 7.92 19.80
C VAL A 39 -7.42 9.14 19.01
N ILE A 40 -6.76 8.98 17.86
CA ILE A 40 -6.13 10.11 17.17
C ILE A 40 -7.16 10.98 16.44
N LEU A 41 -7.99 10.39 15.57
CA LEU A 41 -8.98 11.14 14.80
C LEU A 41 -9.98 11.91 15.67
N PRO A 42 -10.47 11.39 16.82
CA PRO A 42 -11.31 12.17 17.73
C PRO A 42 -10.64 13.41 18.35
N LEU A 43 -9.30 13.48 18.34
CA LEU A 43 -8.51 14.59 18.90
C LEU A 43 -8.09 15.61 17.84
N LEU A 44 -8.34 15.32 16.56
CA LEU A 44 -7.95 16.15 15.42
C LEU A 44 -9.19 16.80 14.78
N PRO A 45 -9.01 17.81 13.92
CA PRO A 45 -10.10 18.33 13.10
C PRO A 45 -10.82 17.20 12.33
N PRO A 46 -12.14 17.34 12.10
CA PRO A 46 -12.87 16.37 11.29
C PRO A 46 -12.27 16.24 9.89
N ILE A 47 -12.27 15.02 9.36
CA ILE A 47 -11.91 14.79 7.95
C ILE A 47 -13.02 15.39 7.10
N GLU A 48 -12.73 16.50 6.41
CA GLU A 48 -13.71 17.20 5.57
C GLU A 48 -14.08 16.43 4.31
N ILE A 49 -13.19 15.54 3.84
CA ILE A 49 -13.39 14.81 2.59
C ILE A 49 -14.17 13.52 2.85
N ASP A 50 -15.40 13.46 2.37
CA ASP A 50 -16.32 12.35 2.61
C ASP A 50 -15.74 10.99 2.18
N ALA A 51 -15.14 10.92 0.99
CA ALA A 51 -14.54 9.70 0.46
C ALA A 51 -13.41 9.15 1.35
N VAL A 52 -12.66 10.04 1.99
CA VAL A 52 -11.58 9.69 2.92
C VAL A 52 -12.17 9.28 4.27
N ALA A 53 -13.10 10.06 4.82
CA ALA A 53 -13.77 9.79 6.09
C ALA A 53 -14.48 8.43 6.07
N ALA A 54 -15.12 8.08 4.95
CA ALA A 54 -15.78 6.79 4.76
C ALA A 54 -14.83 5.60 4.91
N ASN A 55 -13.51 5.76 4.80
CA ASN A 55 -12.56 4.66 5.00
C ASN A 55 -12.30 4.31 6.47
N PHE A 56 -12.68 5.19 7.39
CA PHE A 56 -12.46 5.05 8.82
C PHE A 56 -13.70 4.52 9.54
N THR A 57 -14.31 3.47 8.99
CA THR A 57 -15.40 2.75 9.65
C THR A 57 -14.89 1.43 10.23
N TRP A 58 -15.53 0.95 11.30
CA TRP A 58 -15.08 -0.26 11.99
C TRP A 58 -15.16 -1.51 11.11
N ASP A 59 -16.18 -1.61 10.26
CA ASP A 59 -16.32 -2.66 9.25
C ASP A 59 -15.13 -2.68 8.30
N LYS A 60 -14.71 -1.53 7.76
CA LYS A 60 -13.53 -1.46 6.87
C LYS A 60 -12.25 -1.83 7.59
N ILE A 61 -12.03 -1.35 8.82
CA ILE A 61 -10.84 -1.72 9.60
C ILE A 61 -10.80 -3.23 9.82
N ILE A 62 -11.92 -3.86 10.19
CA ILE A 62 -12.02 -5.31 10.37
C ILE A 62 -11.72 -6.05 9.06
N ILE A 63 -12.34 -5.63 7.95
CA ILE A 63 -12.15 -6.22 6.62
C ILE A 63 -10.68 -6.16 6.21
N PHE A 64 -10.05 -4.98 6.25
CA PHE A 64 -8.65 -4.84 5.86
C PHE A 64 -7.71 -5.58 6.79
N SER A 65 -7.98 -5.58 8.11
CA SER A 65 -7.22 -6.34 9.11
C SER A 65 -7.20 -7.84 8.79
N PHE A 66 -8.37 -8.40 8.45
CA PHE A 66 -8.52 -9.79 8.10
C PHE A 66 -7.86 -10.13 6.75
N ILE A 67 -8.14 -9.33 5.71
CA ILE A 67 -7.58 -9.52 4.37
C ILE A 67 -6.05 -9.47 4.42
N GLY A 68 -5.46 -8.49 5.11
CA GLY A 68 -4.01 -8.39 5.22
C GLY A 68 -3.40 -9.52 6.05
N LEU A 69 -4.10 -10.04 7.07
CA LEU A 69 -3.59 -11.18 7.85
C LEU A 69 -3.56 -12.46 7.00
N VAL A 70 -4.64 -12.73 6.27
CA VAL A 70 -4.71 -13.83 5.29
C VAL A 70 -3.63 -13.63 4.23
N GLY A 71 -3.45 -12.40 3.75
CA GLY A 71 -2.45 -12.03 2.77
C GLY A 71 -1.01 -12.28 3.23
N VAL A 72 -0.65 -11.87 4.45
CA VAL A 72 0.67 -12.17 5.04
C VAL A 72 0.91 -13.67 5.10
N TRP A 73 -0.08 -14.44 5.55
CA TRP A 73 0.02 -15.90 5.61
C TRP A 73 0.21 -16.52 4.21
N LEU A 74 -0.46 -16.01 3.19
CA LEU A 74 -0.29 -16.43 1.79
C LEU A 74 1.09 -16.04 1.24
N ALA A 75 1.56 -14.82 1.52
CA ALA A 75 2.82 -14.29 1.03
C ALA A 75 4.00 -15.18 1.46
N GLU A 76 4.02 -15.60 2.72
CA GLU A 76 5.07 -16.48 3.26
C GLU A 76 5.05 -17.88 2.64
N ARG A 77 3.88 -18.34 2.18
CA ARG A 77 3.72 -19.64 1.52
C ARG A 77 4.02 -19.60 0.02
N THR A 78 4.10 -18.40 -0.56
CA THR A 78 4.25 -18.19 -2.01
C THR A 78 5.61 -17.61 -2.40
N GLY A 79 6.55 -17.58 -1.45
CA GLY A 79 7.96 -17.27 -1.70
C GLY A 79 8.32 -15.78 -1.60
N PHE A 80 7.42 -14.95 -1.06
CA PHE A 80 7.73 -13.55 -0.77
C PHE A 80 8.61 -13.44 0.48
N MET A 81 9.43 -12.39 0.53
CA MET A 81 10.34 -12.17 1.66
C MET A 81 9.58 -11.74 2.93
N PRO A 82 9.92 -12.31 4.10
CA PRO A 82 9.41 -11.83 5.38
C PRO A 82 9.73 -10.35 5.62
N ALA A 83 8.87 -9.65 6.35
CA ALA A 83 8.99 -8.20 6.57
C ALA A 83 10.36 -7.78 7.13
N LEU A 84 10.89 -8.52 8.10
CA LEU A 84 12.18 -8.23 8.75
C LEU A 84 13.25 -9.28 8.38
N ASP A 85 13.25 -9.76 7.14
CA ASP A 85 14.25 -10.73 6.67
C ASP A 85 15.69 -10.18 6.82
N PRO A 86 16.60 -10.87 7.52
CA PRO A 86 17.95 -10.39 7.76
C PRO A 86 18.80 -10.25 6.49
N ARG A 87 18.39 -10.87 5.38
CA ARG A 87 19.07 -10.76 4.07
C ARG A 87 18.77 -9.43 3.37
N VAL A 88 17.73 -8.71 3.80
CA VAL A 88 17.33 -7.41 3.24
C VAL A 88 17.89 -6.30 4.11
N SER A 89 18.77 -5.48 3.54
CA SER A 89 19.35 -4.32 4.21
C SER A 89 18.32 -3.21 4.43
N ASN A 90 18.54 -2.35 5.43
CA ASN A 90 17.68 -1.18 5.66
C ASN A 90 17.66 -0.19 4.48
N ARG A 91 18.71 -0.18 3.65
CA ARG A 91 18.71 0.61 2.39
C ARG A 91 17.68 0.06 1.40
N GLN A 92 17.62 -1.25 1.24
CA GLN A 92 16.65 -1.92 0.35
C GLN A 92 15.23 -1.90 0.91
N ARG A 93 15.10 -2.00 2.24
CA ARG A 93 13.81 -2.01 2.93
C ARG A 93 13.18 -0.63 3.05
N TYR A 94 13.98 0.42 3.27
CA TYR A 94 13.45 1.75 3.59
C TYR A 94 13.96 2.83 2.65
N LEU A 95 15.27 3.07 2.60
CA LEU A 95 15.80 4.26 1.92
C LEU A 95 15.51 4.29 0.41
N ILE A 96 15.84 3.22 -0.32
CA ILE A 96 15.64 3.16 -1.76
C ILE A 96 14.14 3.23 -2.11
N PRO A 97 13.26 2.42 -1.50
CA PRO A 97 11.83 2.55 -1.75
C PRO A 97 11.28 3.95 -1.43
N LEU A 98 11.68 4.55 -0.32
CA LEU A 98 11.25 5.90 0.07
C LEU A 98 11.63 6.94 -0.98
N LEU A 99 12.86 6.89 -1.50
CA LEU A 99 13.34 7.82 -2.54
C LEU A 99 12.63 7.59 -3.87
N VAL A 100 12.38 6.34 -4.27
CA VAL A 100 11.62 6.03 -5.49
C VAL A 100 10.19 6.56 -5.38
N GLY A 101 9.52 6.31 -4.25
CA GLY A 101 8.19 6.83 -3.97
C GLY A 101 8.17 8.36 -3.97
N GLY A 102 9.12 8.98 -3.28
CA GLY A 102 9.24 10.45 -3.24
C GLY A 102 9.47 11.07 -4.62
N GLY A 103 10.27 10.43 -5.47
CA GLY A 103 10.46 10.85 -6.87
C GLY A 103 9.17 10.79 -7.69
N LEU A 104 8.37 9.74 -7.52
CA LEU A 104 7.04 9.66 -8.14
C LEU A 104 6.07 10.71 -7.56
N GLY A 105 6.19 11.03 -6.27
CA GLY A 105 5.40 12.08 -5.62
C GLY A 105 5.76 13.46 -6.19
N ALA A 106 7.04 13.73 -6.39
CA ALA A 106 7.50 14.96 -7.03
C ALA A 106 7.02 15.07 -8.50
N LEU A 107 6.99 13.95 -9.23
CA LEU A 107 6.39 13.88 -10.56
C LEU A 107 4.88 14.21 -10.51
N ALA A 108 4.15 13.70 -9.50
CA ALA A 108 2.73 14.03 -9.31
C ALA A 108 2.52 15.53 -9.09
N ILE A 109 3.37 16.17 -8.26
CA ILE A 109 3.36 17.63 -8.07
C ILE A 109 3.60 18.34 -9.39
N LEU A 110 4.61 17.95 -10.16
CA LEU A 110 4.91 18.59 -11.43
C LEU A 110 3.74 18.50 -12.41
N LEU A 111 3.11 17.33 -12.51
CA LEU A 111 1.95 17.14 -13.36
C LEU A 111 0.77 17.99 -12.89
N ASP A 112 0.51 18.04 -11.58
CA ASP A 112 -0.53 18.89 -11.01
C ASP A 112 -0.31 20.38 -11.29
N LEU A 113 0.93 20.88 -11.17
CA LEU A 113 1.27 22.26 -11.50
C LEU A 113 1.10 22.60 -12.99
N ILE A 114 1.17 21.59 -13.87
CA ILE A 114 0.95 21.76 -15.31
C ILE A 114 -0.54 21.70 -15.64
N THR A 115 -1.29 20.82 -14.96
CA THR A 115 -2.67 20.51 -15.32
C THR A 115 -3.73 21.16 -14.43
N ASN A 116 -3.34 21.76 -13.31
CA ASN A 116 -4.20 22.26 -12.24
C ASN A 116 -5.22 21.23 -11.74
N GLY A 117 -4.80 19.96 -11.67
CA GLY A 117 -5.66 18.84 -11.30
C GLY A 117 -6.34 19.01 -9.95
N THR A 118 -5.56 19.31 -8.91
CA THR A 118 -6.04 19.46 -7.53
C THR A 118 -7.09 20.56 -7.42
N GLN A 119 -6.87 21.68 -8.12
CA GLN A 119 -7.85 22.77 -8.21
C GLN A 119 -9.13 22.32 -8.93
N PHE A 120 -8.98 21.64 -10.07
CA PHE A 120 -10.13 21.09 -10.81
C PHE A 120 -10.98 20.17 -9.92
N ILE A 121 -10.35 19.30 -9.13
CA ILE A 121 -11.07 18.42 -8.20
C ILE A 121 -11.81 19.22 -7.13
N ALA A 122 -11.14 20.18 -6.47
CA ALA A 122 -11.76 20.98 -5.42
C ALA A 122 -13.04 21.68 -5.92
N GLU A 123 -12.95 22.32 -7.09
CA GLU A 123 -14.08 23.03 -7.71
C GLU A 123 -15.22 22.09 -8.13
N ASN A 124 -14.91 20.89 -8.63
CA ASN A 124 -15.92 19.98 -9.20
C ASN A 124 -16.49 18.96 -8.19
N MET A 125 -15.78 18.72 -7.07
CA MET A 125 -16.27 17.87 -5.98
C MET A 125 -17.00 18.67 -4.89
N GLY A 126 -16.94 20.00 -4.93
CA GLY A 126 -17.53 20.85 -3.88
C GLY A 126 -16.79 20.76 -2.55
N GLU A 127 -15.52 20.34 -2.60
CA GLU A 127 -14.66 20.14 -1.45
C GLU A 127 -13.61 21.25 -1.41
N SER A 128 -13.25 21.70 -0.21
CA SER A 128 -12.24 22.75 -0.01
C SER A 128 -10.85 22.32 -0.52
N SER A 129 -10.59 21.01 -0.56
CA SER A 129 -9.33 20.41 -0.99
C SER A 129 -9.51 18.93 -1.32
N TYR A 130 -8.62 18.38 -2.15
CA TYR A 130 -8.50 16.93 -2.35
C TYR A 130 -7.75 16.22 -1.20
N ASN A 131 -7.15 16.97 -0.27
CA ASN A 131 -6.44 16.42 0.90
C ASN A 131 -6.99 17.00 2.21
N THR A 132 -6.91 16.21 3.28
CA THR A 132 -7.28 16.66 4.63
C THR A 132 -6.19 17.56 5.24
N ASP A 133 -6.40 18.08 6.45
CA ASP A 133 -5.43 18.97 7.08
C ASP A 133 -4.08 18.29 7.34
N PHE A 134 -3.01 19.08 7.41
CA PHE A 134 -1.64 18.57 7.49
C PHE A 134 -1.41 17.53 8.60
N LEU A 135 -1.95 17.74 9.81
CA LEU A 135 -1.74 16.81 10.92
C LEU A 135 -2.55 15.53 10.73
N THR A 136 -3.81 15.66 10.33
CA THR A 136 -4.68 14.51 10.03
C THR A 136 -4.14 13.68 8.88
N SER A 137 -3.55 14.32 7.87
CA SER A 137 -2.96 13.69 6.69
C SER A 137 -1.85 12.69 7.04
N LEU A 138 -1.01 12.99 8.04
CA LEU A 138 0.01 12.03 8.52
C LEU A 138 -0.64 10.69 8.89
N PHE A 139 -1.76 10.74 9.61
CA PHE A 139 -2.41 9.53 10.10
C PHE A 139 -3.27 8.85 9.05
N VAL A 140 -4.00 9.65 8.27
CA VAL A 140 -4.92 9.19 7.25
C VAL A 140 -4.19 8.51 6.10
N TYR A 141 -3.13 9.12 5.55
CA TYR A 141 -2.41 8.53 4.42
C TYR A 141 -1.57 7.32 4.82
N THR A 142 -1.02 7.28 6.04
CA THR A 142 -0.41 6.04 6.56
C THR A 142 -1.46 4.94 6.72
N SER A 143 -2.66 5.26 7.21
CA SER A 143 -3.76 4.28 7.31
C SER A 143 -4.21 3.80 5.93
N GLY A 144 -4.34 4.71 4.96
CA GLY A 144 -4.62 4.37 3.57
C GLY A 144 -3.55 3.45 2.96
N THR A 145 -2.27 3.66 3.31
CA THR A 145 -1.18 2.77 2.89
C THR A 145 -1.39 1.35 3.41
N VAL A 146 -1.76 1.18 4.69
CA VAL A 146 -2.08 -0.13 5.27
C VAL A 146 -3.23 -0.80 4.51
N MET A 147 -4.32 -0.07 4.27
CA MET A 147 -5.52 -0.58 3.61
C MET A 147 -5.21 -1.02 2.17
N VAL A 148 -4.58 -0.17 1.36
CA VAL A 148 -4.28 -0.47 -0.04
C VAL A 148 -3.26 -1.62 -0.17
N GLU A 149 -2.20 -1.63 0.66
CA GLU A 149 -1.24 -2.74 0.66
C GLU A 149 -1.89 -4.07 1.05
N SER A 150 -2.85 -4.06 1.97
CA SER A 150 -3.55 -5.28 2.42
C SER A 150 -4.25 -5.97 1.26
N ILE A 151 -4.92 -5.20 0.40
CA ILE A 151 -5.66 -5.71 -0.75
C ILE A 151 -4.68 -6.18 -1.82
N PHE A 152 -3.84 -5.27 -2.32
CA PHE A 152 -3.11 -5.55 -3.55
C PHE A 152 -1.88 -6.41 -3.28
N ARG A 153 -1.00 -6.00 -2.36
CA ARG A 153 0.31 -6.66 -2.16
C ARG A 153 0.20 -7.87 -1.27
N LEU A 154 -0.51 -7.77 -0.15
CA LEU A 154 -0.61 -8.87 0.79
C LEU A 154 -1.60 -9.92 0.30
N PHE A 155 -2.79 -9.54 -0.17
CA PHE A 155 -3.80 -10.52 -0.56
C PHE A 155 -3.74 -10.90 -2.05
N LEU A 156 -4.07 -9.99 -2.97
CA LEU A 156 -4.28 -10.33 -4.39
C LEU A 156 -3.03 -10.94 -5.04
N PHE A 157 -1.85 -10.34 -4.87
CA PHE A 157 -0.61 -10.86 -5.45
C PHE A 157 -0.28 -12.29 -4.96
N PRO A 158 -0.12 -12.55 -3.65
CA PRO A 158 0.10 -13.89 -3.12
C PRO A 158 -1.01 -14.88 -3.44
N ALA A 159 -2.28 -14.47 -3.36
CA ALA A 159 -3.41 -15.35 -3.67
C ALA A 159 -3.38 -15.82 -5.12
N LEU A 160 -3.24 -14.89 -6.08
CA LEU A 160 -3.24 -15.22 -7.50
C LEU A 160 -1.95 -15.92 -7.93
N LEU A 161 -0.79 -15.49 -7.42
CA LEU A 161 0.47 -16.18 -7.71
C LEU A 161 0.47 -17.59 -7.12
N GLY A 162 -0.06 -17.76 -5.91
CA GLY A 162 -0.22 -19.05 -5.26
C GLY A 162 -1.18 -19.96 -6.01
N LEU A 163 -2.37 -19.46 -6.37
CA LEU A 163 -3.34 -20.22 -7.15
C LEU A 163 -2.76 -20.65 -8.50
N ILE A 164 -2.27 -19.70 -9.29
CA ILE A 164 -1.84 -19.99 -10.66
C ILE A 164 -0.53 -20.78 -10.64
N SER A 165 0.52 -20.27 -9.99
CA SER A 165 1.82 -20.90 -10.07
C SER A 165 1.93 -22.13 -9.16
N TYR A 166 1.54 -22.05 -7.89
CA TYR A 166 1.74 -23.14 -6.94
C TYR A 166 0.71 -24.26 -7.09
N VAL A 167 -0.57 -23.92 -7.25
CA VAL A 167 -1.67 -24.90 -7.35
C VAL A 167 -1.82 -25.41 -8.78
N LEU A 168 -2.13 -24.54 -9.75
CA LEU A 168 -2.45 -24.96 -11.12
C LEU A 168 -1.20 -25.42 -11.90
N LEU A 169 -0.10 -24.68 -11.80
CA LEU A 169 1.13 -24.94 -12.55
C LEU A 169 2.21 -25.69 -11.76
N LYS A 170 1.89 -26.20 -10.57
CA LYS A 170 2.79 -27.02 -9.72
C LYS A 170 4.18 -26.37 -9.53
N LYS A 171 4.17 -25.11 -9.12
CA LYS A 171 5.32 -24.22 -8.86
C LYS A 171 6.13 -23.81 -10.10
N ARG A 172 5.63 -24.03 -11.31
CA ARG A 172 6.30 -23.62 -12.56
C ARG A 172 5.95 -22.16 -12.92
N TRP A 173 6.82 -21.53 -13.71
CA TRP A 173 6.60 -20.22 -14.32
C TRP A 173 6.39 -19.05 -13.34
N GLN A 174 6.87 -19.14 -12.09
CA GLN A 174 6.62 -18.13 -11.05
C GLN A 174 6.99 -16.70 -11.44
N GLU A 175 8.06 -16.51 -12.22
CA GLU A 175 8.49 -15.19 -12.68
C GLU A 175 7.54 -14.64 -13.75
N GLN A 176 7.20 -15.47 -14.74
CA GLN A 176 6.30 -15.09 -15.82
C GLN A 176 4.89 -14.81 -15.29
N ILE A 177 4.35 -15.69 -14.43
CA ILE A 177 3.06 -15.46 -13.78
C ILE A 177 3.08 -14.17 -12.97
N PHE A 178 4.16 -13.91 -12.24
CA PHE A 178 4.28 -12.67 -11.48
C PHE A 178 4.18 -11.44 -12.36
N TRP A 179 4.95 -11.34 -13.45
CA TRP A 179 4.86 -10.19 -14.36
C TRP A 179 3.51 -10.08 -15.07
N MET A 180 2.90 -11.22 -15.43
CA MET A 180 1.53 -11.24 -15.95
C MET A 180 0.48 -10.76 -14.94
N LEU A 181 0.75 -10.87 -13.63
CA LEU A 181 -0.09 -10.28 -12.58
C LEU A 181 0.25 -8.81 -12.31
N VAL A 182 1.53 -8.43 -12.37
CA VAL A 182 1.99 -7.06 -12.11
C VAL A 182 1.27 -6.05 -12.97
N ILE A 183 1.20 -6.29 -14.28
CA ILE A 183 0.60 -5.35 -15.24
C ILE A 183 -0.89 -5.11 -14.93
N PRO A 184 -1.78 -6.11 -14.97
CA PRO A 184 -3.21 -5.89 -14.76
C PRO A 184 -3.56 -5.47 -13.33
N LEU A 185 -2.88 -6.00 -12.30
CA LEU A 185 -3.18 -5.62 -10.92
C LEU A 185 -2.74 -4.19 -10.60
N SER A 186 -1.62 -3.74 -11.17
CA SER A 186 -1.19 -2.34 -11.02
C SER A 186 -2.13 -1.38 -11.73
N LEU A 187 -2.65 -1.78 -12.91
CA LEU A 187 -3.66 -1.00 -13.62
C LEU A 187 -4.98 -0.96 -12.85
N LEU A 188 -5.43 -2.10 -12.34
CA LEU A 188 -6.64 -2.19 -11.51
C LEU A 188 -6.54 -1.31 -10.27
N GLU A 189 -5.40 -1.26 -9.60
CA GLU A 189 -5.18 -0.35 -8.48
C GLU A 189 -5.26 1.11 -8.90
N ALA A 190 -4.56 1.49 -9.97
CA ALA A 190 -4.54 2.88 -10.45
C ALA A 190 -5.96 3.36 -10.82
N LEU A 191 -6.74 2.51 -11.50
CA LEU A 191 -8.13 2.79 -11.86
C LEU A 191 -9.05 2.78 -10.62
N GLY A 192 -8.81 1.88 -9.67
CA GLY A 192 -9.56 1.80 -8.42
C GLY A 192 -9.46 3.09 -7.59
N GLN A 193 -8.28 3.72 -7.55
CA GLN A 193 -8.09 4.99 -6.86
C GLN A 193 -8.85 6.16 -7.52
N LEU A 194 -9.11 6.11 -8.82
CA LEU A 194 -9.90 7.11 -9.54
C LEU A 194 -11.41 6.98 -9.29
N SER A 195 -11.90 5.78 -8.99
CA SER A 195 -13.34 5.52 -8.84
C SER A 195 -14.01 6.37 -7.77
N GLY A 196 -13.30 6.75 -6.71
CA GLY A 196 -13.82 7.60 -5.64
C GLY A 196 -14.01 9.08 -6.02
N GLN A 197 -13.53 9.49 -7.20
CA GLN A 197 -13.59 10.87 -7.69
C GLN A 197 -14.64 11.05 -8.80
N MET A 198 -15.34 9.98 -9.18
CA MET A 198 -16.30 9.97 -10.28
C MET A 198 -17.68 10.48 -9.81
N THR A 199 -17.79 11.79 -9.62
CA THR A 199 -19.07 12.47 -9.29
C THR A 199 -19.85 12.83 -10.56
N PRO A 200 -21.17 13.13 -10.47
CA PRO A 200 -21.93 13.62 -11.62
C PRO A 200 -21.31 14.85 -12.28
N ASN A 201 -20.84 15.83 -11.50
CA ASN A 201 -20.19 17.04 -12.00
C ASN A 201 -18.88 16.73 -12.76
N VAL A 202 -18.11 15.75 -12.28
CA VAL A 202 -16.90 15.27 -12.96
C VAL A 202 -17.25 14.61 -14.29
N MET A 203 -18.36 13.87 -14.36
CA MET A 203 -18.81 13.22 -15.60
C MET A 203 -19.28 14.23 -16.65
N GLU A 204 -19.93 15.31 -16.25
CA GLU A 204 -20.29 16.41 -17.15
C GLU A 204 -19.04 17.11 -17.73
N ASN A 205 -17.95 17.12 -16.96
CA ASN A 205 -16.66 17.71 -17.34
C ASN A 205 -15.60 16.66 -17.68
N PHE A 206 -16.00 15.55 -18.32
CA PHE A 206 -15.10 14.40 -18.54
C PHE A 206 -13.82 14.74 -19.31
N GLY A 207 -13.89 15.60 -20.34
CA GLY A 207 -12.71 15.98 -21.12
C GLY A 207 -11.63 16.67 -20.27
N PRO A 208 -11.96 17.78 -19.59
CA PRO A 208 -11.09 18.41 -18.60
C PRO A 208 -10.63 17.45 -17.51
N PHE A 209 -11.51 16.64 -16.92
CA PHE A 209 -11.14 15.63 -15.92
C PHE A 209 -10.10 14.65 -16.46
N PHE A 210 -10.28 14.19 -17.70
CA PHE A 210 -9.40 13.21 -18.32
C PHE A 210 -7.96 13.75 -18.44
N LEU A 211 -7.82 15.00 -18.90
CA LEU A 211 -6.52 15.64 -19.05
C LEU A 211 -5.91 16.09 -17.71
N ALA A 212 -6.75 16.63 -16.83
CA ALA A 212 -6.29 17.26 -15.60
C ALA A 212 -5.98 16.26 -14.48
N ILE A 213 -6.68 15.13 -14.44
CA ILE A 213 -6.65 14.15 -13.35
C ILE A 213 -6.33 12.75 -13.84
N PHE A 214 -7.13 12.22 -14.76
CA PHE A 214 -7.03 10.81 -15.13
C PHE A 214 -5.64 10.46 -15.68
N LEU A 215 -5.14 11.23 -16.65
CA LEU A 215 -3.82 11.00 -17.24
C LEU A 215 -2.68 11.20 -16.22
N PRO A 216 -2.62 12.32 -15.46
CA PRO A 216 -1.61 12.49 -14.40
C PRO A 216 -1.61 11.38 -13.36
N MET A 217 -2.77 11.03 -12.82
CA MET A 217 -2.87 9.97 -11.81
C MET A 217 -2.50 8.61 -12.38
N LEU A 218 -2.87 8.30 -13.62
CA LEU A 218 -2.43 7.08 -14.28
C LEU A 218 -0.90 7.09 -14.46
N ALA A 219 -0.32 8.22 -14.85
CA ALA A 219 1.12 8.38 -15.07
C ALA A 219 1.95 8.23 -13.78
N THR A 220 1.37 8.42 -12.59
CA THR A 220 2.08 8.28 -11.31
C THR A 220 1.69 7.01 -10.56
N ASN A 221 0.39 6.72 -10.42
CA ASN A 221 -0.11 5.59 -9.65
C ASN A 221 0.20 4.25 -10.30
N TYR A 222 0.12 4.15 -11.63
CA TYR A 222 0.42 2.89 -12.30
C TYR A 222 1.91 2.53 -12.18
N PRO A 223 2.88 3.41 -12.49
CA PRO A 223 4.30 3.12 -12.24
C PRO A 223 4.62 2.89 -10.77
N MET A 224 3.99 3.62 -9.84
CA MET A 224 4.12 3.37 -8.41
C MET A 224 3.70 1.94 -8.08
N ALA A 225 2.54 1.51 -8.57
CA ALA A 225 2.01 0.18 -8.29
C ALA A 225 2.90 -0.94 -8.83
N VAL A 226 3.43 -0.76 -10.05
CA VAL A 226 4.42 -1.68 -10.65
C VAL A 226 5.70 -1.74 -9.80
N ALA A 227 6.23 -0.58 -9.41
CA ALA A 227 7.45 -0.49 -8.59
C ALA A 227 7.25 -1.14 -7.22
N GLN A 228 6.08 -0.93 -6.60
CA GLN A 228 5.69 -1.55 -5.35
C GLN A 228 5.63 -3.07 -5.44
N ALA A 229 4.99 -3.61 -6.48
CA ALA A 229 4.95 -5.06 -6.69
C ALA A 229 6.37 -5.64 -6.85
N TYR A 230 7.25 -4.95 -7.59
CA TYR A 230 8.64 -5.34 -7.75
C TYR A 230 9.40 -5.37 -6.41
N VAL A 231 9.36 -4.28 -5.63
CA VAL A 231 10.06 -4.23 -4.34
C VAL A 231 9.43 -5.15 -3.30
N PHE A 232 8.12 -5.41 -3.38
CA PHE A 232 7.44 -6.39 -2.54
C PHE A 232 8.01 -7.80 -2.76
N ARG A 233 8.10 -8.23 -4.03
CA ARG A 233 8.70 -9.52 -4.40
C ARG A 233 10.15 -9.61 -3.93
N LYS A 234 10.92 -8.54 -4.12
CA LYS A 234 12.37 -8.56 -3.93
C LYS A 234 12.83 -8.31 -2.50
N TYR A 235 12.11 -7.51 -1.71
CA TYR A 235 12.54 -7.01 -0.41
C TYR A 235 11.46 -7.14 0.69
N GLY A 236 10.28 -7.65 0.34
CA GLY A 236 9.19 -7.91 1.28
C GLY A 236 8.26 -6.72 1.49
N PHE A 237 7.26 -6.93 2.34
CA PHE A 237 6.14 -6.02 2.57
C PHE A 237 6.57 -4.60 2.97
N LEU A 238 7.52 -4.46 3.89
CA LEU A 238 7.96 -3.14 4.37
C LEU A 238 8.58 -2.27 3.27
N ALA A 239 9.20 -2.86 2.25
CA ALA A 239 9.74 -2.10 1.13
C ALA A 239 8.63 -1.48 0.28
N SER A 240 7.60 -2.26 -0.03
CA SER A 240 6.44 -1.75 -0.78
C SER A 240 5.64 -0.72 0.03
N PHE A 241 5.45 -0.96 1.33
CA PHE A 241 4.84 0.01 2.24
C PHE A 241 5.61 1.33 2.25
N THR A 242 6.95 1.26 2.37
CA THR A 242 7.79 2.45 2.43
C THR A 242 7.81 3.23 1.10
N LEU A 243 7.73 2.52 -0.03
CA LEU A 243 7.59 3.19 -1.33
C LEU A 243 6.34 4.05 -1.39
N ARG A 244 5.17 3.50 -1.04
CA ARG A 244 3.93 4.29 -1.02
C ARG A 244 4.00 5.43 -0.01
N MET A 245 4.60 5.20 1.16
CA MET A 245 4.81 6.28 2.12
C MET A 245 5.67 7.41 1.56
N GLY A 246 6.73 7.09 0.78
CA GLY A 246 7.51 8.11 0.09
C GLY A 246 6.67 8.95 -0.86
N TYR A 247 5.80 8.30 -1.65
CA TYR A 247 4.86 8.98 -2.53
C TYR A 247 3.89 9.86 -1.74
N TYR A 248 3.24 9.32 -0.70
CA TYR A 248 2.24 10.01 0.12
C TYR A 248 2.82 11.18 0.91
N ILE A 249 4.04 11.06 1.44
CA ILE A 249 4.70 12.16 2.14
C ILE A 249 4.86 13.36 1.22
N ILE A 250 5.37 13.15 0.00
CA ILE A 250 5.61 14.24 -0.94
C ILE A 250 4.31 14.79 -1.52
N TRP A 251 3.48 13.92 -2.10
CA TRP A 251 2.29 14.32 -2.85
C TRP A 251 1.12 14.74 -1.94
N HIS A 252 0.70 13.88 -1.02
CA HIS A 252 -0.51 14.14 -0.24
C HIS A 252 -0.25 15.01 0.99
N ILE A 253 0.80 14.70 1.75
CA ILE A 253 1.04 15.34 3.06
C ILE A 253 1.70 16.70 2.87
N LEU A 254 2.89 16.76 2.24
CA LEU A 254 3.63 18.02 2.09
C LEU A 254 3.00 18.93 1.05
N TYR A 255 2.77 18.44 -0.17
CA TYR A 255 2.17 19.27 -1.20
C TYR A 255 0.67 19.49 -0.95
N GLY A 256 -0.12 18.42 -0.97
CA GLY A 256 -1.57 18.51 -0.93
C GLY A 256 -2.17 19.12 0.34
N SER A 257 -1.57 18.88 1.50
CA SER A 257 -2.15 19.27 2.81
C SER A 257 -1.49 20.50 3.43
N LEU A 258 -0.31 20.91 2.95
CA LEU A 258 0.45 22.03 3.50
C LEU A 258 0.76 23.10 2.45
N ILE A 259 1.42 22.76 1.34
CA ILE A 259 1.87 23.75 0.35
C ILE A 259 0.71 24.27 -0.50
N PHE A 260 -0.12 23.37 -1.05
CA PHE A 260 -1.20 23.75 -1.97
C PHE A 260 -2.20 24.73 -1.32
N PRO A 261 -2.69 24.52 -0.08
CA PRO A 261 -3.55 25.49 0.59
C PRO A 261 -2.86 26.85 0.81
N LEU A 262 -1.56 26.88 1.12
CA LEU A 262 -0.81 28.13 1.31
C LEU A 262 -0.64 28.93 0.01
N LEU A 263 -0.70 28.28 -1.14
CA LEU A 263 -0.58 28.92 -2.45
C LEU A 263 -1.92 29.43 -2.99
N ASN A 264 -3.04 28.90 -2.50
CA ASN A 264 -4.38 29.11 -3.08
C ASN A 264 -5.45 29.60 -2.08
N GLY A 265 -5.13 29.72 -0.80
CA GLY A 265 -6.00 30.31 0.24
C GLY A 265 -5.66 31.76 0.52
#